data_AF-A0ABD6XKU2-F1
#
_entry.id   AF-A0ABD6XKU2-F1
#
_cell.length_a   1.000
_cell.length_b   1.000
_cell.length_c   1.000
_cell.angle_alpha   90.00
_cell.angle_beta   90.00
_cell.angle_gamma   90.00
#
_symmetry.space_group_name_H-M   'P 1'
#
loop_
_entity.id
_entity.type
_entity.pdbx_description
1 polymer ?
#
loop_
_entity_poly.entity_id
_entity_poly.type
_entity_poly.pdbx_seq_one_letter_code
_entity_poly.pdbx_strand_id
1 'polypeptide(L)'
;MVKLSKLTSSFSLSDINFSGFSQSENWVGYFEKKGAFSYDLIDKAIYLFEGFFGASGDEGIILVALSFNDEREDDVDTIKKYGKLYEDVKDKGLVFPMNDNFESYLYGDSCLPASSLKLSFDANDFKDLSRLLMCHAGVIGQVCFYINLSKNVAIYPHDDVGFGCIALNSDTNTSKSFLSYCSKDMDFEVFLNEDDVVQKI
;
A
#
# COMPACT_ATOMS: atom_id res chain seq x y z
N MET A 1 9.15 18.58 -10.75
CA MET A 1 8.33 19.80 -10.51
C MET A 1 7.15 19.96 -11.48
N VAL A 2 7.27 19.65 -12.77
CA VAL A 2 6.15 19.76 -13.74
C VAL A 2 4.95 18.85 -13.42
N LYS A 3 5.17 17.69 -12.77
CA LYS A 3 4.10 16.74 -12.40
C LYS A 3 3.09 17.30 -11.40
N LEU A 4 3.55 17.92 -10.30
CA LEU A 4 2.63 18.50 -9.30
C LEU A 4 1.84 19.70 -9.83
N SER A 5 2.40 20.48 -10.77
CA SER A 5 1.74 21.69 -11.28
C SER A 5 0.47 21.45 -12.10
N LYS A 6 0.18 20.19 -12.45
CA LYS A 6 -1.03 19.79 -13.20
C LYS A 6 -2.12 19.20 -12.30
N LEU A 7 -1.86 19.02 -11.01
CA LEU A 7 -2.85 18.53 -10.06
C LEU A 7 -3.90 19.63 -9.82
N THR A 8 -5.13 19.37 -10.22
CA THR A 8 -6.27 20.27 -10.00
C THR A 8 -7.03 19.92 -8.73
N SER A 9 -6.72 18.77 -8.11
CA SER A 9 -7.27 18.29 -6.86
C SER A 9 -6.19 18.24 -5.77
N SER A 10 -6.61 18.52 -4.54
CA SER A 10 -5.84 18.37 -3.32
C SER A 10 -6.53 17.36 -2.41
N PHE A 11 -5.76 16.65 -1.59
CA PHE A 11 -6.28 15.81 -0.52
C PHE A 11 -5.54 16.16 0.77
N SER A 12 -6.15 15.89 1.93
CA SER A 12 -5.49 16.03 3.21
C SER A 12 -5.02 14.67 3.71
N LEU A 13 -3.81 14.61 4.26
CA LEU A 13 -3.35 13.41 4.96
C LEU A 13 -4.22 13.09 6.19
N SER A 14 -4.92 14.09 6.75
CA SER A 14 -5.88 13.86 7.84
C SER A 14 -7.08 13.00 7.46
N ASP A 15 -7.34 12.84 6.15
CA ASP A 15 -8.47 12.07 5.65
C ASP A 15 -8.18 10.56 5.70
N ILE A 16 -6.92 10.18 5.96
CA ILE A 16 -6.47 8.81 6.16
C ILE A 16 -6.13 8.62 7.64
N ASN A 17 -6.78 7.64 8.29
CA ASN A 17 -6.43 7.25 9.65
C ASN A 17 -5.21 6.32 9.62
N PHE A 18 -4.01 6.87 9.83
CA PHE A 18 -2.78 6.09 9.82
C PHE A 18 -2.64 5.08 10.97
N SER A 19 -3.45 5.21 12.04
CA SER A 19 -3.44 4.23 13.16
C SER A 19 -4.32 3.02 12.88
N GLY A 20 -5.20 3.11 11.88
CA GLY A 20 -6.09 2.02 11.46
C GLY A 20 -6.78 2.40 10.16
N PHE A 21 -6.26 1.92 9.03
CA PHE A 21 -6.71 2.37 7.71
C PHE A 21 -8.20 2.14 7.45
N SER A 22 -8.76 1.04 7.98
CA SER A 22 -10.19 0.73 7.90
C SER A 22 -11.10 1.68 8.66
N GLN A 23 -10.54 2.52 9.54
CA GLN A 23 -11.25 3.56 10.28
C GLN A 23 -11.20 4.92 9.57
N SER A 24 -10.65 4.99 8.35
CA SER A 24 -10.71 6.21 7.53
C SER A 24 -12.14 6.42 7.04
N GLU A 25 -12.63 7.67 7.05
CA GLU A 25 -14.03 8.02 6.72
C GLU A 25 -14.52 7.43 5.39
N ASN A 26 -13.64 7.42 4.39
CA ASN A 26 -13.95 6.95 3.04
C ASN A 26 -13.26 5.61 2.72
N TRP A 27 -13.02 4.77 3.72
CA TRP A 27 -12.49 3.41 3.51
C TRP A 27 -13.54 2.53 2.82
N VAL A 28 -13.14 1.93 1.69
CA VAL A 28 -14.07 1.24 0.80
C VAL A 28 -13.99 -0.28 0.96
N GLY A 29 -12.84 -0.79 1.37
CA GLY A 29 -12.62 -2.23 1.51
C GLY A 29 -11.26 -2.67 1.00
N TYR A 30 -11.12 -3.96 0.76
CA TYR A 30 -9.85 -4.58 0.40
C TYR A 30 -10.07 -5.90 -0.35
N PHE A 31 -8.98 -6.42 -0.92
CA PHE A 31 -8.90 -7.82 -1.29
C PHE A 31 -7.66 -8.44 -0.67
N GLU A 32 -7.74 -9.74 -0.39
CA GLU A 32 -6.64 -10.51 0.18
C GLU A 32 -6.60 -11.92 -0.40
N LYS A 33 -5.44 -12.58 -0.31
CA LYS A 33 -5.27 -13.91 -0.85
C LYS A 33 -6.22 -14.93 -0.23
N LYS A 34 -6.65 -15.87 -1.05
CA LYS A 34 -7.38 -17.05 -0.62
C LYS A 34 -6.41 -18.19 -0.34
N GLY A 35 -6.44 -18.72 0.87
CA GLY A 35 -5.65 -19.90 1.24
C GLY A 35 -4.20 -19.59 1.62
N ALA A 36 -3.30 -20.54 1.35
CA ALA A 36 -1.91 -20.48 1.79
C ALA A 36 -1.08 -19.46 1.01
N PHE A 37 -0.07 -18.90 1.66
CA PHE A 37 0.87 -17.98 1.04
C PHE A 37 1.65 -18.64 -0.09
N SER A 38 1.88 -17.87 -1.16
CA SER A 38 2.88 -18.16 -2.18
C SER A 38 3.36 -16.85 -2.79
N TYR A 39 4.61 -16.84 -3.25
CA TYR A 39 5.15 -15.66 -3.93
C TYR A 39 4.43 -15.33 -5.25
N ASP A 40 3.84 -16.34 -5.90
CA ASP A 40 3.08 -16.13 -7.14
C ASP A 40 1.81 -15.32 -6.89
N LEU A 41 1.21 -15.43 -5.70
CA LEU A 41 0.07 -14.60 -5.29
C LEU A 41 0.46 -13.13 -5.15
N ILE A 42 1.69 -12.83 -4.70
CA ILE A 42 2.19 -11.45 -4.64
C ILE A 42 2.27 -10.88 -6.05
N ASP A 43 2.91 -11.61 -6.97
CA ASP A 43 3.03 -11.17 -8.36
C ASP A 43 1.64 -11.01 -9.02
N LYS A 44 0.68 -11.85 -8.66
CA LYS A 44 -0.71 -11.74 -9.10
C LYS A 44 -1.43 -10.52 -8.53
N ALA A 45 -1.26 -10.21 -7.25
CA ALA A 45 -1.81 -9.00 -6.64
C ALA A 45 -1.27 -7.74 -7.33
N ILE A 46 0.05 -7.70 -7.58
CA ILE A 46 0.69 -6.61 -8.33
C ILE A 46 0.13 -6.52 -9.75
N TYR A 47 -0.04 -7.65 -10.43
CA TYR A 47 -0.62 -7.69 -11.78
C TYR A 47 -2.05 -7.13 -11.81
N LEU A 48 -2.89 -7.44 -10.82
CA LEU A 48 -4.24 -6.87 -10.70
C LEU A 48 -4.20 -5.34 -10.52
N PHE A 49 -3.30 -4.85 -9.66
CA PHE A 49 -3.07 -3.41 -9.50
C PHE A 49 -2.64 -2.76 -10.82
N GLU A 50 -1.66 -3.33 -11.52
CA GLU A 50 -1.16 -2.83 -12.80
C GLU A 50 -2.22 -2.89 -13.90
N GLY A 51 -3.01 -3.96 -13.95
CA GLY A 51 -4.09 -4.12 -14.93
C GLY A 51 -5.17 -3.04 -14.82
N PHE A 52 -5.43 -2.55 -13.60
CA PHE A 52 -6.43 -1.51 -13.35
C PHE A 52 -5.85 -0.09 -13.45
N PHE A 53 -4.67 0.15 -12.87
CA PHE A 53 -4.08 1.49 -12.78
C PHE A 53 -3.01 1.80 -13.83
N GLY A 54 -2.32 0.78 -14.36
CA GLY A 54 -1.19 0.94 -15.28
C GLY A 54 -1.56 1.13 -16.75
N ALA A 55 -2.77 0.75 -17.17
CA ALA A 55 -3.24 0.94 -18.55
C ALA A 55 -3.51 2.43 -18.89
N SER A 56 -3.81 3.21 -17.87
CA SER A 56 -3.94 4.65 -17.92
C SER A 56 -2.59 5.25 -17.56
N GLY A 57 -2.04 6.17 -18.38
CA GLY A 57 -0.82 6.93 -18.05
C GLY A 57 -0.98 7.88 -16.86
N ASP A 58 -1.67 7.42 -15.82
CA ASP A 58 -2.07 8.16 -14.64
C ASP A 58 -0.91 8.22 -13.66
N GLU A 59 -0.65 9.45 -13.23
CA GLU A 59 0.46 9.76 -12.35
C GLU A 59 0.01 9.62 -10.90
N GLY A 60 0.47 8.56 -10.22
CA GLY A 60 0.31 8.40 -8.78
C GLY A 60 1.44 9.05 -8.00
N ILE A 61 1.14 9.47 -6.77
CA ILE A 61 2.09 9.88 -5.76
C ILE A 61 2.25 8.71 -4.79
N ILE A 62 3.48 8.28 -4.54
CA ILE A 62 3.75 7.25 -3.55
C ILE A 62 4.10 7.94 -2.23
N LEU A 63 3.30 7.70 -1.20
CA LEU A 63 3.56 8.16 0.16
C LEU A 63 4.08 6.98 0.96
N VAL A 64 5.26 7.13 1.56
CA VAL A 64 5.88 6.06 2.34
C VAL A 64 6.44 6.59 3.66
N ALA A 65 6.21 5.84 4.73
CA ALA A 65 6.91 5.96 6.00
C ALA A 65 7.12 4.57 6.58
N LEU A 66 8.15 3.90 6.06
CA LEU A 66 8.53 2.55 6.44
C LEU A 66 9.94 2.55 7.01
N SER A 67 10.20 1.59 7.89
CA SER A 67 11.53 1.35 8.43
C SER A 67 12.04 -0.03 8.04
N PHE A 68 13.30 -0.30 8.32
CA PHE A 68 13.90 -1.60 8.08
C PHE A 68 14.70 -2.11 9.28
N ASN A 69 14.76 -3.44 9.40
CA ASN A 69 15.62 -4.16 10.34
C ASN A 69 16.18 -5.41 9.65
N ASP A 70 17.47 -5.38 9.35
CA ASP A 70 18.18 -6.44 8.61
C ASP A 70 18.21 -7.78 9.35
N GLU A 71 17.98 -7.79 10.67
CA GLU A 71 18.01 -9.00 11.50
C GLU A 71 16.67 -9.73 11.58
N ARG A 72 15.59 -9.15 11.04
CA ARG A 72 14.24 -9.71 11.17
C ARG A 72 13.89 -10.75 10.12
N GLU A 73 14.48 -10.68 8.95
CA GLU A 73 14.23 -11.67 7.89
C GLU A 73 15.23 -12.81 8.01
N ASP A 74 14.74 -14.01 8.30
CA ASP A 74 15.53 -15.23 8.40
C ASP A 74 15.09 -16.33 7.42
N ASP A 75 14.02 -16.11 6.65
CA ASP A 75 13.59 -17.04 5.62
C ASP A 75 14.54 -16.99 4.42
N VAL A 76 15.26 -18.09 4.22
CA VAL A 76 16.28 -18.21 3.17
C VAL A 76 15.70 -18.00 1.77
N ASP A 77 14.47 -18.44 1.53
CA ASP A 77 13.84 -18.32 0.22
C ASP A 77 13.39 -16.87 -0.04
N THR A 78 12.85 -16.17 0.97
CA THR A 78 12.53 -14.74 0.92
C THR A 78 13.78 -13.93 0.66
N ILE A 79 14.86 -14.13 1.43
CA ILE A 79 16.13 -13.41 1.25
C ILE A 79 16.69 -13.64 -0.15
N LYS A 80 16.66 -14.88 -0.64
CA LYS A 80 17.16 -15.21 -1.97
C LYS A 80 16.33 -14.56 -3.07
N LYS A 81 14.99 -14.50 -2.91
CA LYS A 81 14.08 -13.97 -3.93
C LYS A 81 13.99 -12.43 -3.91
N TYR A 82 13.97 -11.82 -2.73
CA TYR A 82 13.71 -10.40 -2.53
C TYR A 82 14.84 -9.61 -1.89
N GLY A 83 15.93 -10.23 -1.44
CA GLY A 83 17.04 -9.53 -0.76
C GLY A 83 17.66 -8.42 -1.62
N LYS A 84 17.79 -8.62 -2.94
CA LYS A 84 18.24 -7.54 -3.82
C LYS A 84 17.24 -6.37 -3.85
N LEU A 85 15.94 -6.67 -3.94
CA LEU A 85 14.89 -5.65 -3.95
C LEU A 85 14.89 -4.86 -2.64
N TYR A 86 15.09 -5.55 -1.52
CA TYR A 86 15.21 -4.97 -0.18
C TYR A 86 16.39 -3.97 -0.09
N GLU A 87 17.57 -4.34 -0.60
CA GLU A 87 18.70 -3.41 -0.67
C GLU A 87 18.44 -2.25 -1.66
N ASP A 88 17.83 -2.52 -2.82
CA ASP A 88 17.52 -1.49 -3.81
C ASP A 88 16.57 -0.40 -3.24
N VAL A 89 15.57 -0.76 -2.41
CA VAL A 89 14.68 0.24 -1.78
C VAL A 89 15.36 1.01 -0.64
N LYS A 90 16.33 0.39 0.05
CA LYS A 90 17.19 1.06 1.05
C LYS A 90 18.08 2.09 0.37
N ASP A 91 18.73 1.73 -0.74
CA ASP A 91 19.59 2.63 -1.52
C ASP A 91 18.82 3.81 -2.12
N LYS A 92 17.55 3.59 -2.50
CA LYS A 92 16.63 4.67 -2.91
C LYS A 92 16.21 5.59 -1.76
N GLY A 93 16.44 5.20 -0.50
CA GLY A 93 16.03 5.95 0.69
C GLY A 93 14.51 5.98 0.90
N LEU A 94 13.80 4.95 0.45
CA LEU A 94 12.34 4.80 0.61
C LEU A 94 11.96 4.16 1.95
N VAL A 95 12.88 3.39 2.53
CA VAL A 95 12.79 2.82 3.87
C VAL A 95 13.87 3.42 4.75
N PHE A 96 13.55 3.68 6.01
CA PHE A 96 14.47 4.32 6.96
C PHE A 96 15.08 3.29 7.91
N PRO A 97 16.30 3.52 8.42
CA PRO A 97 16.78 2.75 9.56
C PRO A 97 15.80 2.88 10.74
N MET A 98 15.56 1.77 11.42
CA MET A 98 14.72 1.76 12.62
C MET A 98 15.21 2.79 13.66
N ASN A 99 14.27 3.51 14.26
CA ASN A 99 14.51 4.48 15.33
C ASN A 99 13.27 4.63 16.23
N ASP A 100 13.42 5.36 17.34
CA ASP A 100 12.39 5.53 18.37
C ASP A 100 11.02 5.96 17.84
N ASN A 101 10.96 6.77 16.77
CA ASN A 101 9.67 7.19 16.19
C ASN A 101 8.95 6.02 15.52
N PHE A 102 9.68 5.18 14.77
CA PHE A 102 9.11 4.00 14.12
C PHE A 102 8.76 2.92 15.13
N GLU A 103 9.58 2.74 16.17
CA GLU A 103 9.29 1.81 17.25
C GLU A 103 8.04 2.21 18.03
N SER A 104 7.96 3.48 18.46
CA SER A 104 6.79 4.00 19.19
C SER A 104 5.51 3.91 18.34
N TYR A 105 5.60 4.15 17.03
CA TYR A 105 4.46 3.98 16.14
C TYR A 105 4.04 2.51 16.00
N LEU A 106 4.99 1.58 15.88
CA LEU A 106 4.71 0.15 15.78
C LEU A 106 3.96 -0.37 17.01
N TYR A 107 4.27 0.14 18.20
CA TYR A 107 3.57 -0.21 19.44
C TYR A 107 2.30 0.60 19.71
N GLY A 108 1.96 1.57 18.84
CA GLY A 108 0.78 2.41 18.99
C GLY A 108 0.92 3.49 20.07
N ASP A 109 2.14 3.76 20.55
CA ASP A 109 2.42 4.76 21.58
C ASP A 109 2.31 6.19 21.04
N SER A 110 2.66 6.39 19.76
CA SER A 110 2.64 7.72 19.14
C SER A 110 2.48 7.68 17.62
N CYS A 111 1.94 8.75 17.03
CA CYS A 111 1.93 8.93 15.58
C CYS A 111 3.34 9.20 15.02
N LEU A 112 3.60 8.78 13.78
CA LEU A 112 4.82 9.16 13.08
C LEU A 112 4.87 10.68 12.82
N PRO A 113 6.01 11.34 13.06
CA PRO A 113 6.17 12.74 12.69
C PRO A 113 6.22 12.88 11.16
N ALA A 114 5.77 14.02 10.64
CA ALA A 114 5.77 14.28 9.20
C ALA A 114 7.17 14.19 8.55
N SER A 115 8.24 14.37 9.33
CA SER A 115 9.62 14.18 8.88
C SER A 115 9.97 12.74 8.52
N SER A 116 9.18 11.76 8.96
CA SER A 116 9.33 10.34 8.59
C SER A 116 8.71 10.01 7.23
N LEU A 117 8.04 10.96 6.58
CA LEU A 117 7.41 10.75 5.27
C LEU A 117 8.41 10.97 4.13
N LYS A 118 8.33 10.11 3.14
CA LYS A 118 8.94 10.26 1.81
C LYS A 118 7.87 10.24 0.75
N LEU A 119 8.15 10.94 -0.35
CA LEU A 119 7.35 10.93 -1.55
C LEU A 119 8.17 10.36 -2.70
N SER A 120 7.58 9.43 -3.46
CA SER A 120 8.05 9.04 -4.77
C SER A 120 6.98 9.33 -5.84
N PHE A 121 7.41 9.47 -7.08
CA PHE A 121 6.55 9.66 -8.26
C PHE A 121 6.79 8.56 -9.31
N ASP A 122 7.40 7.46 -8.89
CA ASP A 122 7.58 6.25 -9.68
C ASP A 122 6.65 5.16 -9.13
N ALA A 123 5.71 4.70 -9.97
CA ALA A 123 4.80 3.62 -9.60
C ALA A 123 5.53 2.29 -9.37
N ASN A 124 6.74 2.11 -9.91
CA ASN A 124 7.57 0.96 -9.60
C ASN A 124 7.97 0.91 -8.13
N ASP A 125 8.23 2.06 -7.51
CA ASP A 125 8.57 2.11 -6.08
C ASP A 125 7.43 1.58 -5.22
N PHE A 126 6.18 1.92 -5.55
CA PHE A 126 5.02 1.35 -4.85
C PHE A 126 4.93 -0.16 -5.03
N LYS A 127 5.09 -0.68 -6.25
CA LYS A 127 5.04 -2.12 -6.51
C LYS A 127 6.15 -2.87 -5.77
N ASP A 128 7.36 -2.32 -5.77
CA ASP A 128 8.52 -2.90 -5.11
C ASP A 128 8.35 -2.93 -3.60
N LEU A 129 7.91 -1.81 -3.00
CA LEU A 129 7.57 -1.74 -1.58
C LEU A 129 6.41 -2.67 -1.21
N SER A 130 5.40 -2.78 -2.08
CA SER A 130 4.26 -3.68 -1.87
C SER A 130 4.70 -5.14 -1.83
N ARG A 131 5.57 -5.56 -2.75
CA ARG A 131 6.14 -6.92 -2.72
C ARG A 131 6.83 -7.20 -1.39
N LEU A 132 7.66 -6.27 -0.93
CA LEU A 132 8.38 -6.43 0.34
C LEU A 132 7.44 -6.44 1.54
N LEU A 133 6.45 -5.54 1.61
CA LEU A 133 5.47 -5.52 2.71
C LEU A 133 4.65 -6.80 2.81
N MET A 134 4.41 -7.49 1.69
CA MET A 134 3.64 -8.73 1.64
C MET A 134 4.45 -9.99 2.02
N CYS A 135 5.79 -9.93 2.12
CA CYS A 135 6.58 -11.14 2.36
C CYS A 135 7.92 -11.00 3.08
N HIS A 136 8.43 -9.79 3.28
CA HIS A 136 9.77 -9.56 3.79
C HIS A 136 9.72 -8.92 5.18
N ALA A 137 9.94 -9.72 6.23
CA ALA A 137 9.85 -9.32 7.63
C ALA A 137 10.85 -8.21 8.03
N GLY A 138 11.91 -8.03 7.23
CA GLY A 138 12.87 -6.94 7.37
C GLY A 138 12.27 -5.54 7.11
N VAL A 139 11.15 -5.41 6.40
CA VAL A 139 10.45 -4.13 6.23
C VAL A 139 9.39 -3.97 7.31
N ILE A 140 9.44 -2.86 8.04
CA ILE A 140 8.61 -2.64 9.23
C ILE A 140 7.74 -1.39 9.06
N GLY A 141 6.46 -1.54 9.38
CA GLY A 141 5.43 -0.51 9.31
C GLY A 141 4.40 -0.83 8.23
N GLN A 142 3.41 0.05 8.09
CA GLN A 142 2.27 -0.14 7.19
C GLN A 142 2.04 1.04 6.23
N VAL A 143 2.70 2.18 6.45
CA VAL A 143 2.44 3.41 5.69
C VAL A 143 3.14 3.34 4.34
N CYS A 144 2.43 2.80 3.35
CA CYS A 144 2.81 2.77 1.93
C CYS A 144 1.55 2.94 1.08
N PHE A 145 1.39 4.09 0.45
CA PHE A 145 0.19 4.41 -0.33
C PHE A 145 0.57 4.81 -1.75
N TYR A 146 -0.12 4.23 -2.73
CA TYR A 146 -0.27 4.79 -4.06
C TYR A 146 -1.49 5.71 -4.06
N ILE A 147 -1.27 7.00 -4.31
CA ILE A 147 -2.32 8.03 -4.28
C ILE A 147 -2.52 8.57 -5.68
N ASN A 148 -3.70 8.37 -6.23
CA ASN A 148 -4.09 8.86 -7.54
C ASN A 148 -5.20 9.90 -7.39
N LEU A 149 -4.80 11.16 -7.54
CA LEU A 149 -5.66 12.32 -7.31
C LEU A 149 -6.70 12.54 -8.41
N SER A 150 -6.42 12.14 -9.65
CA SER A 150 -7.39 12.23 -10.76
C SER A 150 -8.46 11.15 -10.67
N LYS A 151 -8.12 10.01 -10.06
CA LYS A 151 -9.03 8.88 -9.81
C LYS A 151 -9.65 8.85 -8.41
N ASN A 152 -9.37 9.85 -7.57
CA ASN A 152 -9.91 9.96 -6.23
C ASN A 152 -9.65 8.74 -5.34
N VAL A 153 -8.45 8.15 -5.40
CA VAL A 153 -8.18 6.88 -4.70
C VAL A 153 -6.79 6.82 -4.09
N ALA A 154 -6.71 6.24 -2.90
CA ALA A 154 -5.48 5.78 -2.25
C ALA A 154 -5.53 4.25 -2.09
N ILE A 155 -4.46 3.58 -2.52
CA ILE A 155 -4.29 2.13 -2.46
C ILE A 155 -3.10 1.80 -1.56
N TYR A 156 -3.23 0.81 -0.68
CA TYR A 156 -2.15 0.39 0.23
C TYR A 156 -2.04 -1.14 0.29
N PRO A 157 -0.84 -1.72 0.45
CA PRO A 157 -0.67 -3.15 0.72
C PRO A 157 -1.42 -3.53 1.99
N HIS A 158 -2.27 -4.54 1.92
CA HIS A 158 -3.11 -4.93 3.05
C HIS A 158 -2.60 -6.23 3.68
N ASP A 159 -2.35 -6.18 5.00
CA ASP A 159 -2.00 -7.17 6.05
C ASP A 159 -1.42 -8.54 5.66
N ASP A 160 -1.91 -9.15 4.59
CA ASP A 160 -1.41 -10.37 3.98
C ASP A 160 -0.95 -10.09 2.53
N VAL A 161 -1.49 -10.78 1.53
CA VAL A 161 -1.22 -10.53 0.12
C VAL A 161 -2.46 -9.93 -0.53
N GLY A 162 -2.40 -8.64 -0.85
CA GLY A 162 -3.49 -7.92 -1.50
C GLY A 162 -3.44 -6.42 -1.23
N PHE A 163 -4.52 -5.71 -1.55
CA PHE A 163 -4.58 -4.26 -1.39
C PHE A 163 -5.89 -3.79 -0.77
N GLY A 164 -5.78 -2.77 0.07
CA GLY A 164 -6.90 -2.00 0.57
C GLY A 164 -7.08 -0.68 -0.17
N CYS A 165 -8.29 -0.12 -0.09
CA CYS A 165 -8.71 1.04 -0.86
C CYS A 165 -9.41 2.08 0.03
N ILE A 166 -8.97 3.33 -0.11
CA ILE A 166 -9.61 4.50 0.50
C ILE A 166 -9.94 5.48 -0.62
N ALA A 167 -11.18 5.94 -0.71
CA ALA A 167 -11.51 7.05 -1.59
C ALA A 167 -11.03 8.37 -0.98
N LEU A 168 -10.49 9.29 -1.78
CA LEU A 168 -9.95 10.56 -1.25
C LEU A 168 -11.06 11.58 -0.90
N ASN A 169 -12.30 11.26 -1.25
CA ASN A 169 -13.52 11.95 -0.82
C ASN A 169 -14.70 10.96 -0.88
N SER A 170 -15.93 11.44 -0.73
CA SER A 170 -17.15 10.61 -0.71
C SER A 170 -17.45 9.86 -2.02
N ASP A 171 -16.80 10.19 -3.14
CA ASP A 171 -16.92 9.44 -4.40
C ASP A 171 -16.10 8.14 -4.36
N THR A 172 -16.76 7.03 -4.07
CA THR A 172 -16.14 5.70 -3.92
C THR A 172 -16.10 4.88 -5.21
N ASN A 173 -16.53 5.45 -6.35
CA ASN A 173 -16.75 4.68 -7.58
C ASN A 173 -15.50 3.98 -8.10
N THR A 174 -14.35 4.66 -8.12
CA THR A 174 -13.10 4.04 -8.60
C THR A 174 -12.62 2.93 -7.68
N SER A 175 -12.67 3.14 -6.37
CA SER A 175 -12.31 2.12 -5.37
C SER A 175 -13.20 0.88 -5.49
N LYS A 176 -14.53 1.06 -5.55
CA LYS A 176 -15.48 -0.06 -5.76
C LYS A 176 -15.23 -0.77 -7.09
N SER A 177 -14.91 -0.04 -8.15
CA SER A 177 -14.62 -0.60 -9.48
C SER A 177 -13.33 -1.43 -9.48
N PHE A 178 -12.30 -0.99 -8.75
CA PHE A 178 -11.05 -1.72 -8.61
C PHE A 178 -11.26 -3.02 -7.82
N LEU A 179 -11.95 -2.96 -6.68
CA LEU A 179 -12.26 -4.17 -5.89
C LEU A 179 -13.15 -5.15 -6.67
N SER A 180 -14.15 -4.64 -7.41
CA SER A 180 -14.97 -5.45 -8.33
C SER A 180 -14.19 -6.02 -9.52
N TYR A 181 -13.08 -5.39 -9.92
CA TYR A 181 -12.17 -5.92 -10.92
C TYR A 181 -11.36 -7.09 -10.34
N CYS A 182 -10.85 -6.94 -9.11
CA CYS A 182 -10.11 -7.98 -8.40
C CYS A 182 -10.96 -9.21 -8.06
N SER A 183 -12.26 -9.06 -7.78
CA SER A 183 -13.14 -10.19 -7.42
C SER A 183 -13.35 -11.22 -8.53
N LYS A 184 -12.91 -10.90 -9.76
CA LYS A 184 -12.92 -11.84 -10.90
C LYS A 184 -11.80 -12.88 -10.80
N ASP A 185 -10.81 -12.65 -9.95
CA ASP A 185 -9.69 -13.56 -9.74
C ASP A 185 -10.02 -14.55 -8.60
N MET A 186 -9.97 -15.85 -8.89
CA MET A 186 -10.40 -16.89 -7.95
C MET A 186 -9.41 -17.12 -6.79
N ASP A 187 -8.19 -16.59 -6.89
CA ASP A 187 -7.16 -16.73 -5.87
C ASP A 187 -7.26 -15.65 -4.78
N PHE A 188 -8.21 -14.73 -4.90
CA PHE A 188 -8.44 -13.65 -3.95
C PHE A 188 -9.88 -13.63 -3.44
N GLU A 189 -10.06 -13.13 -2.24
CA GLU A 189 -11.35 -12.79 -1.67
C GLU A 189 -11.44 -11.27 -1.54
N VAL A 190 -12.61 -10.70 -1.83
CA VAL A 190 -12.81 -9.26 -1.85
C VAL A 190 -13.88 -8.89 -0.84
N PHE A 191 -13.61 -7.84 -0.08
CA PHE A 191 -14.48 -7.32 0.96
C PHE A 191 -14.77 -5.85 0.70
N LEU A 192 -16.05 -5.48 0.67
CA LEU A 192 -16.51 -4.10 0.60
C LEU A 192 -17.07 -3.65 1.94
N ASN A 193 -16.80 -2.39 2.30
CA ASN A 193 -17.50 -1.70 3.37
C ASN A 193 -18.72 -1.00 2.80
N GLU A 194 -19.92 -1.48 3.17
CA GLU A 194 -21.19 -0.85 2.83
C GLU A 194 -21.98 -0.59 4.11
N ASP A 195 -22.36 0.66 4.34
CA ASP A 195 -23.10 1.10 5.53
C ASP A 195 -22.44 0.64 6.85
N ASP A 196 -21.11 0.79 6.95
CA ASP A 196 -20.26 0.35 8.08
C ASP A 196 -20.28 -1.17 8.34
N VAL A 197 -20.67 -1.96 7.33
CA VAL A 197 -20.64 -3.42 7.36
C VAL A 197 -19.68 -3.93 6.28
N VAL A 198 -18.68 -4.70 6.71
CA VAL A 198 -17.75 -5.38 5.81
C VAL A 198 -18.37 -6.67 5.30
N GLN A 199 -18.54 -6.76 3.98
CA GLN A 199 -19.18 -7.90 3.31
C GLN A 199 -18.30 -8.41 2.17
N LYS A 200 -18.23 -9.73 2.07
CA LYS A 200 -17.54 -10.39 0.96
C LYS A 200 -18.37 -10.33 -0.32
N ILE A 201 -17.73 -10.04 -1.45
CA ILE A 201 -18.34 -9.98 -2.79
C ILE A 201 -17.74 -10.97 -3.79
#